data_AF-A0A956KN68-F1
#
_entry.id   AF-A0A956KN68-F1
#
_cell.length_a   1.000
_cell.length_b   1.000
_cell.length_c   1.000
_cell.angle_alpha   90.00
_cell.angle_beta   90.00
_cell.angle_gamma   90.00
#
_symmetry.space_group_name_H-M   'P 1'
#
loop_
_entity.id
_entity.type
_entity.pdbx_description
1 polymer ?
#
loop_
_entity_poly.entity_id
_entity_poly.type
_entity_poly.pdbx_seq_one_letter_code
_entity_poly.pdbx_strand_id
1 'polypeptide(L)'
;FGAAIALSPSAWVDDGFLTRMVAGNGALRSRIATDVGDGERPPMREHCRQLFEALSANGNGGVLASEVGGVHHEDSWRERLPRLLQHVLGPLG
;
A
#
# COMPACT_ATOMS: atom_id res chain seq x y z
N PHE A 1 -9.01 -9.39 8.75
CA PHE A 1 -8.95 -8.09 9.46
C PHE A 1 -9.84 -7.08 8.73
N GLY A 2 -10.35 -6.06 9.43
CA GLY A 2 -11.15 -4.99 8.81
C GLY A 2 -10.31 -3.85 8.21
N ALA A 3 -9.04 -3.76 8.60
CA ALA A 3 -8.08 -2.81 8.05
C ALA A 3 -6.65 -3.37 8.05
N ALA A 4 -5.78 -2.80 7.23
CA ALA A 4 -4.36 -3.16 7.13
C ALA A 4 -3.49 -1.94 6.79
N ILE A 5 -2.27 -1.91 7.34
CA ILE A 5 -1.21 -0.98 6.93
C ILE A 5 -0.01 -1.79 6.44
N ALA A 6 0.60 -1.37 5.33
CA ALA A 6 1.89 -1.89 4.88
C ALA A 6 2.81 -0.74 4.44
N LEU A 7 3.98 -0.62 5.06
CA LEU A 7 4.98 0.40 4.70
C LEU A 7 6.02 -0.25 3.79
N SER A 8 6.17 0.28 2.57
CA SER A 8 7.14 -0.23 1.57
C SER A 8 7.06 -1.75 1.41
N PRO A 9 5.87 -2.30 1.06
CA PRO A 9 5.65 -3.73 1.03
C PRO A 9 6.57 -4.39 0.01
N SER A 10 6.96 -5.64 0.29
CA SER A 10 7.69 -6.48 -0.67
C SER A 10 6.77 -6.99 -1.78
N ALA A 11 6.16 -6.07 -2.55
CA ALA A 11 5.23 -6.36 -3.62
C ALA A 11 5.84 -7.18 -4.77
N TRP A 12 7.17 -7.25 -4.83
CA TRP A 12 7.93 -8.03 -5.81
C TRP A 12 7.98 -9.54 -5.50
N VAL A 13 7.60 -9.95 -4.29
CA VAL A 13 7.62 -11.37 -3.90
C VAL A 13 6.77 -12.20 -4.87
N ASP A 14 7.33 -13.31 -5.31
CA ASP A 14 6.72 -14.25 -6.26
C ASP A 14 6.17 -13.54 -7.51
N ASP A 15 7.02 -12.68 -8.09
CA ASP A 15 6.75 -11.89 -9.31
C ASP A 15 5.45 -11.07 -9.23
N GLY A 16 5.11 -10.54 -8.05
CA GLY A 16 3.88 -9.78 -7.87
C GLY A 16 2.66 -10.62 -7.51
N PHE A 17 2.85 -11.68 -6.71
CA PHE A 17 1.75 -12.53 -6.23
C PHE A 17 0.58 -11.75 -5.64
N LEU A 18 0.86 -10.77 -4.77
CA LEU A 18 -0.18 -9.93 -4.16
C LEU A 18 -0.96 -9.13 -5.22
N THR A 19 -0.27 -8.57 -6.21
CA THR A 19 -0.91 -7.83 -7.31
C THR A 19 -1.85 -8.74 -8.10
N ARG A 20 -1.41 -9.97 -8.43
CA ARG A 20 -2.24 -10.97 -9.12
C ARG A 20 -3.44 -11.38 -8.27
N MET A 21 -3.27 -11.56 -6.96
CA MET A 21 -4.39 -11.88 -6.07
C MET A 21 -5.42 -10.75 -6.00
N VAL A 22 -4.98 -9.49 -5.94
CA VAL A 22 -5.89 -8.34 -5.89
C VAL A 22 -6.65 -8.22 -7.21
N ALA A 23 -5.97 -8.39 -8.35
CA ALA A 23 -6.61 -8.36 -9.66
C ALA A 23 -7.62 -9.51 -9.88
N GLY A 24 -7.37 -10.69 -9.28
CA GLY A 24 -8.26 -11.84 -9.36
C GLY A 24 -9.40 -11.85 -8.34
N ASN A 25 -9.35 -10.99 -7.32
CA ASN A 25 -10.40 -10.87 -6.31
C ASN A 25 -11.32 -9.68 -6.63
N GLY A 26 -12.59 -9.81 -6.27
CA GLY A 26 -13.56 -8.74 -6.42
C GLY A 26 -13.36 -7.59 -5.42
N ALA A 27 -14.37 -6.72 -5.32
CA ALA A 27 -14.33 -5.52 -4.48
C ALA A 27 -13.82 -5.78 -3.05
N LEU A 28 -12.81 -5.02 -2.65
CA LEU A 28 -12.23 -5.06 -1.32
C LEU A 28 -13.14 -4.35 -0.33
N ARG A 29 -13.41 -5.00 0.80
CA ARG A 29 -14.22 -4.42 1.91
C ARG A 29 -13.39 -3.85 3.05
N SER A 30 -12.07 -4.06 3.02
CA SER A 30 -11.15 -3.62 4.09
C SER A 30 -10.59 -2.24 3.80
N ARG A 31 -10.29 -1.49 4.87
CA ARG A 31 -9.48 -0.26 4.73
C ARG A 31 -8.01 -0.59 4.62
N ILE A 32 -7.37 -0.17 3.54
CA ILE A 32 -5.95 -0.45 3.31
C ILE A 32 -5.22 0.87 3.20
N ALA A 33 -4.14 1.02 3.95
CA ALA A 33 -3.20 2.11 3.78
C ALA A 33 -1.81 1.56 3.48
N THR A 34 -1.19 1.96 2.39
CA THR A 34 0.12 1.47 2.00
C THR A 34 0.93 2.56 1.32
N ASP A 35 2.25 2.47 1.41
CA ASP A 35 3.13 3.41 0.72
C ASP A 35 4.41 2.75 0.22
N VAL A 36 5.17 3.49 -0.58
CA VAL A 36 6.56 3.17 -0.94
C VAL A 36 7.36 4.47 -0.99
N GLY A 37 8.62 4.40 -0.54
CA GLY A 37 9.52 5.55 -0.67
C GLY A 37 9.89 5.79 -2.14
N ASP A 38 10.04 7.06 -2.54
CA ASP A 38 10.51 7.44 -3.87
C ASP A 38 12.01 7.16 -4.08
N GLY A 39 12.79 7.09 -3.00
CA GLY A 39 14.20 6.69 -3.00
C GLY A 39 14.43 5.18 -3.00
N GLU A 40 13.38 4.37 -3.09
CA GLU A 40 13.45 2.92 -3.12
C GLU A 40 13.99 2.37 -4.44
N ARG A 41 14.85 1.34 -4.36
CA ARG A 41 15.51 0.78 -5.55
C ARG A 41 14.59 -0.16 -6.34
N PRO A 42 14.78 -0.28 -7.67
CA PRO A 42 14.16 -1.36 -8.44
C PRO A 42 14.53 -2.76 -7.89
N PRO A 43 13.62 -3.73 -7.99
CA PRO A 43 12.32 -3.66 -8.66
C PRO A 43 11.18 -3.19 -7.73
N MET A 44 11.47 -2.89 -6.46
CA MET A 44 10.44 -2.71 -5.43
C MET A 44 9.42 -1.61 -5.73
N ARG A 45 9.90 -0.44 -6.18
CA ARG A 45 9.03 0.71 -6.48
C ARG A 45 8.04 0.40 -7.61
N GLU A 46 8.49 -0.28 -8.66
CA GLU A 46 7.63 -0.64 -9.80
C GLU A 46 6.56 -1.66 -9.38
N HIS A 47 6.92 -2.69 -8.62
CA HIS A 47 5.92 -3.63 -8.10
C HIS A 47 4.93 -2.99 -7.12
N CYS A 48 5.39 -2.05 -6.29
CA CYS A 48 4.49 -1.30 -5.41
C CYS A 48 3.50 -0.47 -6.21
N ARG A 49 3.96 0.22 -7.26
CA ARG A 49 3.09 1.00 -8.15
C ARG A 49 2.00 0.12 -8.78
N GLN A 50 2.37 -1.04 -9.31
CA GLN A 50 1.42 -2.00 -9.88
C GLN A 50 0.41 -2.53 -8.83
N LEU A 51 0.89 -2.82 -7.62
CA LEU A 51 0.02 -3.22 -6.52
C LEU A 51 -0.97 -2.11 -6.13
N PHE A 52 -0.51 -0.86 -6.09
CA PHE A 52 -1.35 0.29 -5.69
C PHE A 52 -2.44 0.58 -6.71
N GLU A 53 -2.13 0.44 -8.00
CA GLU A 53 -3.11 0.52 -9.08
C GLU A 53 -4.18 -0.57 -8.92
N ALA A 54 -3.76 -1.82 -8.67
CA ALA A 54 -4.68 -2.93 -8.46
C ALA A 54 -5.57 -2.74 -7.20
N LEU A 55 -4.99 -2.29 -6.09
CA LEU A 55 -5.74 -2.02 -4.86
C LEU A 55 -6.74 -0.89 -5.06
N SER A 56 -6.34 0.21 -5.71
CA SER A 56 -7.20 1.38 -5.91
C SER A 56 -8.39 1.05 -6.81
N ALA A 57 -8.17 0.25 -7.87
CA ALA A 57 -9.24 -0.21 -8.75
C ALA A 57 -10.30 -1.07 -8.03
N ASN A 58 -9.90 -1.80 -6.98
CA ASN A 58 -10.79 -2.70 -6.24
C ASN A 58 -11.26 -2.12 -4.89
N GLY A 59 -10.75 -0.95 -4.50
CA GLY A 59 -10.84 -0.43 -3.14
C GLY A 59 -12.11 0.35 -2.80
N ASN A 60 -12.88 0.80 -3.79
CA ASN A 60 -14.09 1.63 -3.62
C ASN A 60 -13.92 2.77 -2.59
N GLY A 61 -12.78 3.47 -2.62
CA GLY A 61 -12.46 4.57 -1.68
C GLY A 61 -11.88 4.15 -0.33
N GLY A 62 -11.83 2.84 -0.01
CA GLY A 62 -11.22 2.31 1.21
C GLY A 62 -9.69 2.20 1.17
N VAL A 63 -9.05 2.58 0.06
CA VAL A 63 -7.61 2.41 -0.17
C VAL A 63 -6.91 3.77 -0.20
N LEU A 64 -5.88 3.91 0.63
CA LEU A 64 -4.87 4.96 0.54
C LEU A 64 -3.55 4.30 0.11
N ALA A 65 -3.11 4.54 -1.12
CA ALA A 65 -1.89 3.96 -1.66
C ALA A 65 -1.10 5.01 -2.44
N SER A 66 0.17 5.24 -2.09
CA SER A 66 0.95 6.31 -2.75
C SER A 66 2.46 6.13 -2.65
N GLU A 67 3.17 6.64 -3.66
CA GLU A 67 4.59 6.98 -3.54
C GLU A 67 4.74 8.26 -2.71
N VAL A 68 5.75 8.29 -1.85
CA VAL A 68 6.01 9.39 -0.91
C VAL A 68 7.51 9.54 -0.70
N GLY A 69 7.94 10.71 -0.22
CA GLY A 69 9.35 10.94 0.10
C GLY A 69 9.89 9.94 1.12
N GLY A 70 11.06 9.35 0.85
CA GLY A 70 11.77 8.50 1.82
C GLY A 70 12.47 7.29 1.19
N VAL A 71 13.07 6.46 2.05
CA VAL A 71 13.84 5.26 1.67
C VAL A 71 13.43 4.04 2.50
N HIS A 72 14.03 2.87 2.23
CA HIS A 72 13.83 1.64 3.00
C HIS A 72 14.46 1.72 4.38
N HIS A 73 13.89 2.52 5.27
CA HIS A 73 14.44 2.73 6.59
C HIS A 73 13.34 3.01 7.61
N GLU A 74 13.54 2.49 8.82
CA GLU A 74 12.57 2.59 9.92
C GLU A 74 12.24 4.04 10.28
N ASP A 75 13.21 4.95 10.17
CA ASP A 75 12.97 6.38 10.39
C ASP A 75 12.01 6.98 9.36
N SER A 76 12.20 6.69 8.07
CA SER A 76 11.26 7.11 7.03
C SER A 76 9.88 6.48 7.25
N TRP A 77 9.81 5.25 7.75
CA TRP A 77 8.54 4.59 8.03
C TRP A 77 7.80 5.22 9.22
N ARG A 78 8.54 5.53 10.29
CA ARG A 78 8.02 6.19 11.48
C ARG A 78 7.40 7.54 11.15
N GLU A 79 7.99 8.32 10.24
CA GLU A 79 7.45 9.61 9.79
C GLU A 79 6.13 9.48 9.03
N ARG A 80 5.96 8.39 8.27
CA ARG A 80 4.80 8.18 7.37
C ARG A 80 3.63 7.47 8.05
N LEU A 81 3.93 6.59 9.01
CA LEU A 81 2.96 5.76 9.71
C LEU A 81 1.76 6.54 10.28
N PRO A 82 1.90 7.73 10.91
CA PRO A 82 0.77 8.47 11.45
C PRO A 82 -0.33 8.77 10.42
N ARG A 83 0.04 9.13 9.18
CA ARG A 83 -0.92 9.40 8.11
C ARG A 83 -1.67 8.14 7.69
N LEU A 84 -0.97 7.01 7.61
CA LEU A 84 -1.58 5.72 7.26
C LEU A 84 -2.55 5.26 8.36
N LEU A 85 -2.19 5.46 9.63
CA LEU A 85 -3.05 5.19 10.79
C LEU A 85 -4.33 6.02 10.76
N GLN A 86 -4.25 7.31 10.43
CA GLN A 86 -5.43 8.17 10.32
C GLN A 86 -6.43 7.64 9.29
N HIS A 87 -5.96 7.07 8.17
CA HIS A 87 -6.84 6.45 7.18
C HIS A 87 -7.56 5.20 7.70
N VAL A 88 -6.81 4.28 8.33
CA VAL A 88 -7.39 2.99 8.74
C VAL A 88 -8.20 3.07 10.04
N LEU A 89 -7.88 3.99 10.95
CA LEU A 89 -8.56 4.17 12.24
C LEU A 89 -9.53 5.36 12.26
N GLY A 90 -9.45 6.28 11.29
CA GLY A 90 -10.32 7.46 11.25
C GLY A 90 -11.80 7.12 11.04
N PRO A 91 -12.71 8.09 11.23
CA PRO A 91 -14.15 7.88 11.02
C PRO A 91 -14.47 7.32 9.62
N LEU A 92 -15.57 6.59 9.48
CA LEU A 92 -16.19 6.34 8.16
C LEU A 92 -16.77 7.67 7.69
N GLY A 93 -16.04 8.31 6.76
CA GLY A 93 -16.58 9.40 5.95
C GLY A 93 -17.68 8.91 5.02
#